data_AF-V4JFF9-F1
#
_entry.id   AF-V4JFF9-F1
#
_cell.length_a   1.000
_cell.length_b   1.000
_cell.length_c   1.000
_cell.angle_alpha   90.00
_cell.angle_beta   90.00
_cell.angle_gamma   90.00
#
_symmetry.space_group_name_H-M   'P 1'
#
loop_
_entity.id
_entity.type
_entity.pdbx_description
1 polymer ?
#
loop_
_entity_poly.entity_id
_entity_poly.type
_entity_poly.pdbx_seq_one_letter_code
_entity_poly.pdbx_strand_id
1 'polypeptide(L)'
;MSSEERIEFTRTFRAEGKVGKAFKNIAMVSLRPEDFSSPVALQMALSRLYESVMKMFEGGGPKQTYVVEVRFTDDLGNPVSFAVDLGEGVPPFSSEKVKVEVTIRVYEEQ
;
A
#
# COMPACT_ATOMS: atom_id res chain seq x y z
N MET A 1 -21.82 25.60 12.53
CA MET A 1 -22.19 24.16 12.61
C MET A 1 -21.95 23.63 11.22
N SER A 2 -20.92 22.79 11.04
CA SER A 2 -20.48 22.33 9.73
C SER A 2 -21.52 21.41 9.10
N SER A 3 -21.79 21.60 7.82
CA SER A 3 -22.59 20.72 7.00
C SER A 3 -22.12 19.28 7.19
N GLU A 4 -22.93 18.45 7.86
CA GLU A 4 -22.68 17.01 7.92
C GLU A 4 -22.90 16.46 6.51
N GLU A 5 -21.83 15.98 5.86
CA GLU A 5 -21.94 15.13 4.69
C GLU A 5 -22.86 13.96 5.08
N ARG A 6 -24.02 13.86 4.42
CA ARG A 6 -24.97 12.77 4.69
C ARG A 6 -24.32 11.47 4.23
N ILE A 7 -23.83 10.69 5.18
CA ILE A 7 -23.36 9.33 4.92
C ILE A 7 -24.57 8.49 4.54
N GLU A 8 -24.59 7.98 3.31
CA GLU A 8 -25.70 7.19 2.80
C GLU A 8 -25.51 5.70 3.11
N PHE A 9 -24.26 5.24 3.16
CA PHE A 9 -23.95 3.83 3.38
C PHE A 9 -22.62 3.66 4.12
N THR A 10 -22.56 2.71 5.05
CA THR A 10 -21.35 2.32 5.78
C THR A 10 -21.20 0.80 5.78
N ARG A 11 -19.99 0.33 5.47
CA ARG A 11 -19.63 -1.10 5.50
C ARG A 11 -18.32 -1.29 6.26
N THR A 12 -18.26 -2.33 7.10
CA THR A 12 -17.08 -2.62 7.91
C THR A 12 -16.59 -4.03 7.65
N PHE A 13 -15.30 -4.16 7.33
CA PHE A 13 -14.60 -5.42 7.14
C PHE A 13 -13.60 -5.64 8.29
N ARG A 14 -13.54 -6.87 8.79
CA ARG A 14 -12.50 -7.30 9.74
C ARG A 14 -11.41 -8.02 8.96
N ALA A 15 -10.18 -7.56 9.14
CA ALA A 15 -9.02 -8.01 8.41
C ALA A 15 -7.89 -8.40 9.38
N GLU A 16 -6.99 -9.26 8.90
CA GLU A 16 -5.68 -9.44 9.52
C GLU A 16 -4.69 -8.50 8.83
N GLY A 17 -3.89 -7.82 9.64
CA GLY A 17 -2.81 -6.96 9.18
C GLY A 17 -1.45 -7.53 9.54
N LYS A 18 -0.46 -7.29 8.67
CA LYS A 18 0.95 -7.60 8.94
C LYS A 18 1.77 -6.31 9.02
N VAL A 19 2.33 -6.03 10.18
CA VAL A 19 3.25 -4.93 10.41
C VAL A 19 4.61 -5.29 9.80
N GLY A 20 5.20 -4.35 9.06
CA GLY A 20 6.53 -4.51 8.49
C GLY A 20 7.18 -3.18 8.17
N LYS A 21 8.43 -3.22 7.72
CA LYS A 21 9.13 -2.05 7.18
C LYS A 21 8.95 -2.02 5.68
N ALA A 22 8.62 -0.85 5.14
CA ALA A 22 8.66 -0.55 3.72
C ALA A 22 9.55 0.68 3.49
N PHE A 23 9.99 0.90 2.26
CA PHE A 23 10.54 2.20 1.91
C PHE A 23 9.43 3.10 1.39
N LYS A 24 9.42 4.34 1.85
CA LYS A 24 8.51 5.37 1.35
C LYS A 24 8.97 5.78 -0.05
N ASN A 25 8.02 6.09 -0.93
CA ASN A 25 8.28 6.54 -2.31
C ASN A 25 8.94 5.51 -3.26
N ILE A 26 8.90 4.20 -2.96
CA ILE A 26 9.25 3.15 -3.96
C ILE A 26 8.28 3.15 -5.14
N ALA A 27 7.13 3.83 -5.03
CA ALA A 27 6.11 3.93 -6.09
C ALA A 27 6.62 4.46 -7.44
N MET A 28 7.89 4.89 -7.56
CA MET A 28 8.54 5.18 -8.84
C MET A 28 9.15 3.96 -9.55
N VAL A 29 9.13 2.77 -8.95
CA VAL A 29 9.76 1.54 -9.48
C VAL A 29 8.68 0.46 -9.65
N SER A 30 7.70 0.71 -10.52
CA SER A 30 6.66 -0.27 -10.86
C SER A 30 6.94 -0.90 -12.23
N LEU A 31 6.74 -2.21 -12.34
CA LEU A 31 6.61 -2.88 -13.63
C LEU A 31 5.26 -2.47 -14.24
N ARG A 32 5.25 -2.20 -15.54
CA ARG A 32 4.04 -1.93 -16.31
C ARG A 32 3.60 -3.20 -17.05
N PRO A 33 2.33 -3.36 -17.44
CA PRO A 33 1.87 -4.54 -18.18
C PRO A 33 2.70 -4.83 -19.44
N GLU A 34 3.15 -3.79 -20.15
CA GLU A 34 3.96 -3.94 -21.38
C GLU A 34 5.34 -4.53 -21.10
N ASP A 35 5.85 -4.37 -19.88
CA ASP A 35 7.14 -4.94 -19.47
C ASP A 35 7.08 -6.48 -19.40
N PHE A 36 5.89 -7.08 -19.41
CA PHE A 36 5.69 -8.54 -19.46
C PHE A 36 5.38 -9.08 -20.86
N SER A 37 5.44 -8.23 -21.90
CA SER A 37 5.11 -8.62 -23.28
C SER A 37 6.09 -9.61 -23.91
N SER A 38 7.33 -9.68 -23.41
CA SER A 38 8.34 -10.63 -23.85
C SER A 38 9.47 -10.79 -22.83
N PRO A 39 10.29 -11.86 -22.91
CA PRO A 39 11.46 -12.02 -22.04
C PRO A 39 12.45 -10.84 -22.11
N VAL A 40 12.64 -10.27 -23.31
CA VAL A 40 13.53 -9.11 -23.51
C VAL A 40 12.96 -7.85 -22.86
N ALA A 41 11.65 -7.61 -23.00
CA ALA A 41 10.98 -6.47 -22.36
C ALA A 41 11.10 -6.53 -20.83
N LEU A 42 10.95 -7.73 -20.25
CA LEU A 42 11.09 -7.93 -18.81
C LEU A 42 12.53 -7.67 -18.36
N GLN A 43 13.52 -8.19 -19.09
CA GLN A 43 14.93 -7.92 -18.82
C GLN A 43 15.23 -6.43 -18.84
N MET A 44 14.74 -5.70 -19.85
CA MET A 44 14.89 -4.25 -19.93
C MET A 44 14.23 -3.54 -18.74
N ALA A 45 13.06 -4.00 -18.31
CA ALA A 45 12.36 -3.42 -17.17
C ALA A 45 13.14 -3.63 -15.88
N LEU A 46 13.61 -4.85 -15.62
CA LEU A 46 14.43 -5.17 -14.45
C LEU A 46 15.70 -4.32 -14.38
N SER A 47 16.38 -4.08 -15.52
CA SER A 47 17.53 -3.18 -15.57
C SER A 47 17.17 -1.75 -15.15
N ARG A 48 16.04 -1.21 -15.63
CA ARG A 48 15.57 0.12 -15.19
C ARG A 48 15.24 0.18 -13.70
N LEU A 49 14.66 -0.90 -13.16
CA LEU A 49 14.39 -0.97 -11.72
C LEU A 49 15.70 -0.97 -10.93
N TYR A 50 16.68 -1.76 -11.36
CA TYR A 50 18.01 -1.83 -10.73
C TYR A 50 18.70 -0.45 -10.70
N GLU A 51 18.73 0.26 -11.84
CA GLU A 51 19.30 1.60 -11.91
C GLU A 51 18.57 2.60 -11.00
N SER A 52 17.24 2.52 -10.96
CA SER A 52 16.42 3.37 -10.07
C SER A 52 16.74 3.12 -8.60
N VAL A 53 16.90 1.85 -8.22
CA VAL A 53 17.30 1.46 -6.86
C VAL A 53 18.69 2.02 -6.54
N MET A 54 19.67 1.86 -7.43
CA MET A 54 21.02 2.39 -7.20
C MET A 54 21.04 3.90 -7.01
N LYS A 55 20.35 4.66 -7.88
CA LYS A 55 20.22 6.12 -7.75
C LYS A 55 19.59 6.55 -6.43
N MET A 56 18.60 5.81 -5.96
CA MET A 56 17.95 6.07 -4.66
C MET A 56 18.93 5.88 -3.49
N PHE A 57 19.82 4.88 -3.56
CA PHE A 57 20.86 4.69 -2.55
C PHE A 57 21.96 5.75 -2.63
N GLU A 58 22.39 6.15 -3.83
CA GLU A 58 23.36 7.23 -4.03
C GLU A 58 22.85 8.59 -3.52
N GLY A 59 21.54 8.84 -3.60
CA GLY A 59 20.90 10.09 -3.18
C GLY A 59 20.67 10.27 -1.66
N GLY A 60 21.26 9.43 -0.81
CA GLY A 60 21.08 9.49 0.65
C GLY A 60 20.21 8.37 1.23
N GLY A 61 19.85 7.37 0.43
CA GLY A 61 19.15 6.17 0.87
C GLY A 61 17.63 6.32 0.95
N PRO A 62 16.90 5.20 0.81
CA PRO A 62 15.45 5.22 0.94
C PRO A 62 15.01 5.54 2.38
N LYS A 63 14.03 6.43 2.53
CA LYS A 63 13.37 6.64 3.83
C LYS A 63 12.56 5.41 4.20
N GLN A 64 12.90 4.78 5.32
CA GLN A 64 12.13 3.67 5.88
C GLN A 64 10.88 4.19 6.60
N THR A 65 9.78 3.48 6.43
CA THR A 65 8.55 3.68 7.20
C THR A 65 7.99 2.33 7.63
N TYR A 66 7.28 2.30 8.75
CA TYR A 66 6.50 1.14 9.13
C TYR A 66 5.17 1.16 8.40
N VAL A 67 4.71 0.00 7.96
CA VAL A 67 3.42 -0.16 7.31
C VAL A 67 2.65 -1.32 7.93
N VAL A 68 1.32 -1.27 7.85
CA VAL A 68 0.47 -2.46 7.98
C VAL A 68 0.02 -2.86 6.59
N GLU A 69 0.43 -4.03 6.12
CA GLU A 69 -0.21 -4.67 4.98
C GLU A 69 -1.56 -5.24 5.44
N VAL A 70 -2.65 -4.71 4.89
CA VAL A 70 -4.03 -5.10 5.18
C VAL A 70 -4.53 -5.98 4.05
N ARG A 71 -5.07 -7.16 4.37
CA ARG A 71 -5.69 -8.07 3.39
C ARG A 71 -7.08 -8.49 3.85
N PHE A 72 -8.07 -8.35 2.98
CA PHE A 72 -9.44 -8.79 3.24
C PHE A 72 -10.13 -9.21 1.93
N THR A 73 -11.33 -9.76 2.04
CA THR A 73 -12.18 -10.11 0.89
C THR A 73 -13.35 -9.15 0.85
N ASP A 74 -13.61 -8.54 -0.31
CA ASP A 74 -14.75 -7.65 -0.50
C ASP A 74 -16.08 -8.43 -0.57
N ASP A 75 -17.19 -7.70 -0.63
CA ASP A 75 -18.54 -8.30 -0.69
C ASP A 75 -18.82 -9.06 -2.00
N LEU A 76 -17.98 -8.90 -3.03
CA LEU A 76 -18.06 -9.62 -4.31
C LEU A 76 -17.15 -10.85 -4.35
N GLY A 77 -16.40 -11.13 -3.28
CA GLY A 77 -15.46 -12.25 -3.20
C GLY A 77 -14.06 -11.95 -3.74
N ASN A 78 -13.74 -10.71 -4.10
CA ASN A 78 -12.42 -10.34 -4.58
C ASN A 78 -11.44 -10.14 -3.42
N PRO A 79 -10.18 -10.60 -3.53
CA PRO A 79 -9.15 -10.26 -2.59
C PRO A 79 -8.73 -8.80 -2.76
N VAL A 80 -8.74 -8.03 -1.67
CA VAL A 80 -8.26 -6.65 -1.62
C VAL A 80 -7.06 -6.59 -0.69
N SER A 81 -5.99 -5.95 -1.17
CA SER A 81 -4.75 -5.77 -0.41
C SER A 81 -4.23 -4.36 -0.58
N PHE A 82 -3.90 -3.70 0.53
CA PHE A 82 -3.31 -2.36 0.53
C PHE A 82 -2.43 -2.17 1.77
N ALA A 83 -1.64 -1.09 1.80
CA ALA A 83 -0.79 -0.75 2.93
C ALA A 83 -1.25 0.53 3.62
N VAL A 84 -1.18 0.55 4.95
CA VAL A 84 -1.37 1.74 5.79
C VAL A 84 -0.01 2.19 6.32
N ASP A 85 0.37 3.45 6.05
CA ASP A 85 1.62 4.04 6.56
C ASP A 85 1.48 4.37 8.06
N LEU A 86 2.35 3.79 8.88
CA LEU A 86 2.43 4.01 10.33
C LEU A 86 3.49 5.06 10.72
N GLY A 87 4.30 5.51 9.76
CA GLY A 87 5.39 6.46 9.98
C GLY A 87 6.73 5.81 10.34
N GLU A 88 7.73 6.67 10.62
CA GLU A 88 9.13 6.24 10.79
C GLU A 88 9.42 5.62 12.17
N GLY A 89 8.59 5.92 13.18
CA GLY A 89 8.73 5.40 14.54
C GLY A 89 8.28 3.95 14.68
N VAL A 90 8.90 3.20 15.59
CA VAL A 90 8.47 1.83 15.91
C VAL A 90 7.01 1.89 16.40
N PRO A 91 6.07 1.23 15.71
CA PRO A 91 4.67 1.29 16.09
C PRO A 91 4.43 0.54 17.40
N PRO A 92 3.44 0.96 18.21
CA PRO A 92 3.21 0.44 19.55
C PRO A 92 2.47 -0.91 19.54
N PHE A 93 2.93 -1.87 18.74
CA PHE A 93 2.39 -3.23 18.67
C PHE A 93 3.38 -4.22 19.27
N SER A 94 2.87 -5.15 20.08
CA SER A 94 3.67 -6.26 20.64
C SER A 94 3.83 -7.44 19.69
N SER A 95 3.14 -7.43 18.55
CA SER A 95 3.19 -8.48 17.52
C SER A 95 3.19 -7.85 16.12
N GLU A 96 3.85 -8.53 15.19
CA GLU A 96 3.77 -8.19 13.76
C GLU A 96 2.40 -8.54 13.15
N LYS A 97 1.62 -9.43 13.79
CA LYS A 97 0.27 -9.78 13.35
C LYS A 97 -0.74 -8.97 14.15
N VAL A 98 -1.50 -8.12 13.46
CA VAL A 98 -2.47 -7.20 14.08
C VAL A 98 -3.88 -7.43 13.52
N LYS A 99 -4.89 -7.02 14.29
CA LYS A 99 -6.27 -6.95 13.81
C LYS A 99 -6.49 -5.58 13.18
N VAL A 100 -7.16 -5.55 12.04
CA VAL A 100 -7.48 -4.31 11.33
C VAL A 100 -8.99 -4.27 11.07
N GLU A 101 -9.57 -3.10 11.25
CA GLU A 101 -10.95 -2.82 10.86
C GLU A 101 -10.93 -1.82 9.70
N VAL A 102 -11.54 -2.19 8.58
CA VAL A 102 -11.65 -1.34 7.39
C VAL A 102 -13.08 -0.86 7.30
N THR A 103 -13.31 0.44 7.41
CA THR A 103 -14.63 1.04 7.28
C THR A 103 -14.71 1.84 5.99
N ILE A 104 -15.63 1.45 5.11
CA ILE A 104 -15.96 2.14 3.87
C ILE A 104 -17.23 2.95 4.10
N ARG A 105 -17.18 4.23 3.77
CA ARG A 105 -18.32 5.16 3.82
C ARG A 105 -18.58 5.69 2.42
N VAL A 106 -19.84 5.63 1.98
CA VAL A 106 -20.29 6.16 0.70
C VAL A 106 -21.23 7.33 0.96
N TYR A 107 -20.98 8.42 0.26
CA TYR A 107 -21.71 9.68 0.33
C TYR A 107 -21.66 10.34 -1.07
N GLU A 108 -22.61 11.20 -1.37
CA GLU A 108 -22.68 11.90 -2.67
C GLU A 108 -21.48 12.85 -2.85
N GLU A 109 -20.92 12.87 -4.06
CA GLU A 109 -19.98 13.91 -4.51
C GLU A 109 -20.78 15.20 -4.76
N GLN A 110 -20.47 16.28 -4.04
CA GLN A 110 -21.19 17.56 -4.14
C GLN A 110 -21.00 18.26 -5.49
#